data_AF-A0A534MT51-F1
#
_entry.id   AF-A0A534MT51-F1
#
_cell.length_a   1.000
_cell.length_b   1.000
_cell.length_c   1.000
_cell.angle_alpha   90.00
_cell.angle_beta   90.00
_cell.angle_gamma   90.00
#
_symmetry.space_group_name_H-M   'P 1'
#
loop_
_entity.id
_entity.type
_entity.pdbx_description
1 polymer ?
#
loop_
_entity_poly.entity_id
_entity_poly.type
_entity_poly.pdbx_seq_one_letter_code
_entity_poly.pdbx_strand_id
1 'polypeptide(L)'
;MAARLFIVRHESDRVGGDVTEGPSQGPRSRVAILGGAAAIAVALILAGSWLTFLPQSSPPQANSAPHILRILARPTTGDTNTQFVFTAQVVDVEDPVRAIQVRWAWENGSVPDTSWSTNKSGTHVFPSVGNYTVRCEASDTGGLTTNALLDIRVTPRPLRVGTILSLTGALQAFGPGEQNGVDMAVQEINAAGGVHGRLVQVFHMDDSTDPSYAASDAATLVSQDHVDAIIGATGSGMCAAILPVAKLNGVFELSPSCTRAAFTDLSYTGGWFGRTAPSDELQAVVGAYYAYQNESIRYSAAMGINNVYGVRTAAAYVANFTRFGGTITAGSPRIVNEFGTDYTADLHAILDVTPSPQAVYVAAYPPNGEVLVQNWWAGLGANPGWANVTWMFSEGVYDQSFIDSLVASGVNVSSFHGTAPGAYAGFLPSGYGPWAARYQARYGGIPPLFAANAYDAAYLVALAAEAAADISGTSIRANVQAVASPPGTALGPGQWAQALSELAAGHDVNYEGASGSVNLNALGDVPGGYIIWAVNRSNGLYAQAYFNETTVVSMLPSGFFPTAPPTSYVLLSAVSRGENDE
;
A
#
# COMPACT_ATOMS: atom_id res chain seq x y z
N MET A 1 12.70 29.82 32.64
CA MET A 1 11.55 30.00 31.73
C MET A 1 12.04 29.79 30.31
N ALA A 2 11.36 28.91 29.57
CA ALA A 2 11.21 28.81 28.11
C ALA A 2 12.34 29.33 27.20
N ALA A 3 13.02 28.48 26.43
CA ALA A 3 12.59 27.87 25.16
C ALA A 3 12.98 28.69 23.91
N ARG A 4 13.37 27.90 22.90
CA ARG A 4 13.88 28.21 21.55
C ARG A 4 12.97 29.17 20.76
N LEU A 5 13.46 29.72 19.63
CA LEU A 5 13.23 29.13 18.28
C LEU A 5 13.27 30.15 17.10
N PHE A 6 13.98 29.76 16.00
CA PHE A 6 13.80 30.07 14.54
C PHE A 6 14.00 31.52 14.01
N ILE A 7 14.31 31.83 12.72
CA ILE A 7 14.66 31.14 11.46
C ILE A 7 15.25 32.19 10.49
N VAL A 8 16.03 31.74 9.50
CA VAL A 8 16.57 32.48 8.34
C VAL A 8 15.73 32.22 7.08
N ARG A 9 15.57 33.21 6.18
CA ARG A 9 15.52 33.11 4.69
C ARG A 9 15.69 34.53 4.09
N HIS A 10 16.68 34.81 3.24
CA HIS A 10 16.91 34.56 1.78
C HIS A 10 16.41 35.73 0.90
N GLU A 11 17.28 36.42 0.15
CA GLU A 11 17.51 36.38 -1.33
C GLU A 11 18.34 37.65 -1.66
N SER A 12 19.01 37.91 -2.78
CA SER A 12 19.59 37.21 -3.94
C SER A 12 20.44 38.29 -4.66
N ASP A 13 21.51 37.91 -5.37
CA ASP A 13 21.73 38.30 -6.77
C ASP A 13 23.17 38.05 -7.25
N ARG A 14 23.23 37.52 -8.48
CA ARG A 14 24.39 37.04 -9.23
C ARG A 14 24.87 38.11 -10.21
N VAL A 15 26.19 38.15 -10.47
CA VAL A 15 26.86 38.28 -11.78
C VAL A 15 28.26 37.67 -11.56
N GLY A 16 28.86 36.75 -12.33
CA GLY A 16 28.86 36.47 -13.76
C GLY A 16 30.31 36.61 -14.23
N GLY A 17 30.99 35.52 -14.61
CA GLY A 17 32.38 35.56 -15.08
C GLY A 17 32.80 34.24 -15.74
N ASP A 18 33.18 34.34 -17.02
CA ASP A 18 33.70 33.25 -17.84
C ASP A 18 35.11 33.61 -18.36
N VAL A 19 35.83 32.57 -18.74
CA VAL A 19 37.29 32.38 -18.80
C VAL A 19 37.98 32.97 -20.05
N THR A 20 39.27 33.38 -19.97
CA THR A 20 40.40 32.90 -20.85
C THR A 20 41.68 33.77 -20.84
N GLU A 21 42.82 33.05 -20.96
CA GLU A 21 44.15 33.39 -21.55
C GLU A 21 45.25 34.20 -20.81
N GLY A 22 46.45 33.57 -20.72
CA GLY A 22 47.76 34.24 -20.49
C GLY A 22 48.33 34.82 -21.81
N PRO A 23 49.62 35.25 -21.93
CA PRO A 23 50.83 34.79 -21.22
C PRO A 23 51.87 35.89 -20.84
N SER A 24 52.94 35.43 -20.15
CA SER A 24 54.34 35.94 -20.11
C SER A 24 54.65 37.42 -19.88
N GLN A 25 55.51 37.70 -18.90
CA GLN A 25 56.79 38.45 -18.98
C GLN A 25 57.22 38.83 -17.54
N GLY A 26 58.47 38.51 -17.15
CA GLY A 26 59.12 39.09 -15.96
C GLY A 26 59.48 40.58 -16.19
N PRO A 27 60.17 41.30 -15.27
CA PRO A 27 61.19 40.79 -14.34
C PRO A 27 61.22 41.42 -12.91
N ARG A 28 62.04 40.80 -12.04
CA ARG A 28 62.82 41.33 -10.90
C ARG A 28 62.08 42.07 -9.76
N SER A 29 62.11 41.47 -8.54
CA SER A 29 63.07 41.81 -7.46
C SER A 29 62.63 41.31 -6.07
N ARG A 30 63.63 40.95 -5.24
CA ARG A 30 63.65 40.73 -3.76
C ARG A 30 63.26 39.32 -3.27
N VAL A 31 63.97 38.67 -2.35
CA VAL A 31 65.19 38.93 -1.57
C VAL A 31 65.70 37.54 -1.13
N ALA A 32 67.00 37.31 -1.25
CA ALA A 32 67.68 36.14 -0.72
C ALA A 32 68.18 36.40 0.71
N ILE A 33 68.13 35.33 1.49
CA ILE A 33 68.69 35.15 2.83
C ILE A 33 70.23 35.21 2.75
N LEU A 34 70.89 35.86 3.71
CA LEU A 34 71.98 35.30 4.54
C LEU A 34 72.72 36.36 5.37
N GLY A 35 72.81 36.08 6.67
CA GLY A 35 74.06 36.11 7.42
C GLY A 35 74.69 37.47 7.78
N GLY A 36 74.53 37.87 9.04
CA GLY A 36 75.48 38.73 9.72
C GLY A 36 76.35 37.89 10.65
N ALA A 37 77.65 37.84 10.35
CA ALA A 37 78.71 37.30 11.19
C ALA A 37 79.31 38.39 12.08
N ALA A 38 79.87 38.00 13.23
CA ALA A 38 80.93 38.75 13.89
C ALA A 38 82.06 37.76 14.22
N ALA A 39 83.26 38.10 13.77
CA ALA A 39 84.51 37.39 14.01
C ALA A 39 85.35 38.14 15.05
N ILE A 40 86.17 37.43 15.83
CA ILE A 40 87.65 37.51 15.86
C ILE A 40 88.18 36.61 16.99
N ALA A 41 89.29 35.94 16.68
CA ALA A 41 89.99 34.92 17.45
C ALA A 41 90.88 35.44 18.60
N VAL A 42 91.17 34.57 19.58
CA VAL A 42 92.50 34.36 20.20
C VAL A 42 92.57 32.91 20.71
N ALA A 43 93.71 32.24 20.49
CA ALA A 43 94.03 30.88 20.89
C ALA A 43 94.66 30.79 22.29
N LEU A 44 94.48 29.68 23.02
CA LEU A 44 95.56 29.06 23.81
C LEU A 44 95.25 27.61 24.20
N ILE A 45 96.29 26.79 24.11
CA ILE A 45 96.39 25.33 24.27
C ILE A 45 96.21 24.91 25.75
N LEU A 46 95.64 23.73 26.01
CA LEU A 46 96.11 22.75 27.01
C LEU A 46 95.33 21.42 26.92
N ALA A 47 96.06 20.32 27.03
CA ALA A 47 95.59 18.94 26.85
C ALA A 47 94.68 18.44 28.00
N GLY A 48 93.71 17.57 27.68
CA GLY A 48 93.04 16.76 28.70
C GLY A 48 91.69 16.15 28.28
N SER A 49 91.74 14.91 27.80
CA SER A 49 90.72 13.84 27.96
C SER A 49 89.34 13.99 27.30
N TRP A 50 89.06 13.03 26.42
CA TRP A 50 87.80 12.82 25.71
C TRP A 50 86.66 12.39 26.64
N LEU A 51 85.55 13.13 26.63
CA LEU A 51 84.22 12.61 26.92
C LEU A 51 83.23 13.26 25.95
N THR A 52 82.92 12.55 24.87
CA THR A 52 81.81 12.90 23.97
C THR A 52 80.50 12.60 24.68
N PHE A 53 79.77 13.64 25.10
CA PHE A 53 78.33 13.54 25.31
C PHE A 53 77.66 13.46 23.94
N LEU A 54 77.34 12.26 23.49
CA LEU A 54 76.37 12.08 22.41
C LEU A 54 74.99 12.47 22.96
N PRO A 55 74.16 13.25 22.24
CA PRO A 55 72.75 13.28 22.54
C PRO A 55 72.24 11.86 22.38
N GLN A 56 71.71 11.27 23.45
CA GLN A 56 70.97 10.02 23.33
C GLN A 56 69.79 10.31 22.41
N SER A 57 69.85 9.85 21.16
CA SER A 57 68.65 9.57 20.40
C SER A 57 67.87 8.57 21.25
N SER A 58 66.64 8.94 21.63
CA SER A 58 65.70 7.98 22.18
C SER A 58 65.77 6.70 21.34
N PRO A 59 65.85 5.50 21.93
CA PRO A 59 65.82 4.27 21.14
C PRO A 59 64.64 4.34 20.17
N PRO A 60 64.76 3.84 18.93
CA PRO A 60 63.62 3.80 18.01
C PRO A 60 62.44 3.19 18.76
N GLN A 61 61.33 3.93 18.81
CA GLN A 61 60.13 3.50 19.52
C GLN A 61 59.75 2.13 18.95
N ALA A 62 59.67 1.13 19.82
CA ALA A 62 59.29 -0.21 19.39
C ALA A 62 57.90 -0.14 18.77
N ASN A 63 57.74 -0.70 17.56
CA ASN A 63 56.47 -0.68 16.84
C ASN A 63 55.35 -1.24 17.73
N SER A 64 54.24 -0.51 17.84
CA SER A 64 53.09 -0.91 18.66
C SER A 64 51.94 -1.37 17.76
N ALA A 65 51.00 -2.15 18.32
CA ALA A 65 49.83 -2.55 17.55
C ALA A 65 48.90 -1.35 17.35
N PRO A 66 48.15 -1.29 16.23
CA PRO A 66 47.21 -0.21 16.01
C PRO A 66 46.10 -0.24 17.07
N HIS A 67 45.42 0.88 17.26
CA HIS A 67 44.27 0.99 18.15
C HIS A 67 43.00 1.25 17.33
N ILE A 68 41.96 0.41 17.55
CA ILE A 68 40.60 0.70 17.08
C ILE A 68 39.92 1.55 18.15
N LEU A 69 39.69 2.83 17.87
CA LEU A 69 39.04 3.76 18.80
C LEU A 69 37.56 3.43 18.97
N ARG A 70 36.89 3.06 17.87
CA ARG A 70 35.50 2.58 17.87
C ARG A 70 35.12 1.95 16.54
N ILE A 71 34.09 1.11 16.60
CA ILE A 71 33.33 0.63 15.45
C ILE A 71 31.96 1.31 15.50
N LEU A 72 31.45 1.76 14.35
CA LEU A 72 30.11 2.30 14.19
C LEU A 72 29.33 1.44 13.20
N ALA A 73 28.04 1.21 13.46
CA ALA A 73 27.10 0.61 12.52
C ALA A 73 25.97 1.59 12.18
N ARG A 74 25.51 1.55 10.94
CA ARG A 74 24.34 2.31 10.47
C ARG A 74 23.44 1.40 9.61
N PRO A 75 22.16 1.21 9.99
CA PRO A 75 21.57 1.55 11.29
C PRO A 75 22.19 0.70 12.42
N THR A 76 21.92 1.02 13.69
CA THR A 76 22.41 0.23 14.86
C THR A 76 21.51 -0.97 15.20
N THR A 77 20.31 -1.02 14.61
CA THR A 77 19.33 -2.10 14.71
C THR A 77 18.63 -2.25 13.37
N GLY A 78 18.22 -3.46 13.01
CA GLY A 78 17.57 -3.74 11.74
C GLY A 78 16.94 -5.13 11.70
N ASP A 79 16.34 -5.46 10.58
CA ASP A 79 15.81 -6.80 10.28
C ASP A 79 16.75 -7.58 9.34
N THR A 80 16.33 -8.77 8.93
CA THR A 80 17.09 -9.65 8.02
C THR A 80 17.23 -9.11 6.60
N ASN A 81 16.58 -8.00 6.25
CA ASN A 81 16.75 -7.30 4.98
C ASN A 81 17.58 -6.01 5.12
N THR A 82 17.97 -5.67 6.34
CA THR A 82 18.69 -4.43 6.61
C THR A 82 20.16 -4.57 6.21
N GLN A 83 20.60 -3.74 5.27
CA GLN A 83 22.02 -3.59 4.98
C GLN A 83 22.67 -2.69 6.04
N PHE A 84 23.49 -3.31 6.89
CA PHE A 84 24.27 -2.60 7.89
C PHE A 84 25.58 -2.11 7.25
N VAL A 85 25.88 -0.82 7.42
CA VAL A 85 27.17 -0.23 7.06
C VAL A 85 28.02 -0.08 8.32
N PHE A 86 29.17 -0.73 8.34
CA PHE A 86 30.14 -0.69 9.43
C PHE A 86 31.31 0.21 9.06
N THR A 87 31.81 0.99 10.03
CA THR A 87 33.00 1.82 9.86
C THR A 87 33.88 1.73 11.10
N ALA A 88 35.17 1.46 10.92
CA ALA A 88 36.18 1.46 11.96
C ALA A 88 36.95 2.80 12.00
N GLN A 89 37.12 3.36 13.19
CA GLN A 89 38.06 4.46 13.41
C GLN A 89 39.32 3.90 14.05
N VAL A 90 40.44 4.00 13.33
CA VAL A 90 41.72 3.41 13.73
C VAL A 90 42.81 4.48 13.80
N VAL A 91 43.74 4.30 14.72
CA VAL A 91 44.93 5.13 14.88
C VAL A 91 46.11 4.24 15.20
N ASP A 92 47.29 4.68 14.79
CA ASP A 92 48.56 4.08 15.15
C ASP A 92 49.57 5.23 15.29
N VAL A 93 50.52 5.12 16.23
CA VAL A 93 51.49 6.17 16.49
C VAL A 93 52.61 6.15 15.44
N GLU A 94 52.95 4.97 14.94
CA GLU A 94 54.04 4.71 14.02
C GLU A 94 53.59 4.70 12.55
N ASP A 95 52.34 4.27 12.29
CA ASP A 95 51.78 4.11 10.95
C ASP A 95 50.68 5.13 10.61
N PRO A 96 50.69 5.72 9.39
CA PRO A 96 49.60 6.58 8.97
C PRO A 96 48.32 5.75 8.76
N VAL A 97 47.15 6.29 9.13
CA VAL A 97 45.84 5.61 9.05
C VAL A 97 45.55 4.96 7.69
N ARG A 98 46.08 5.53 6.60
CA ARG A 98 45.94 5.00 5.22
C ARG A 98 46.69 3.67 4.99
N ALA A 99 47.71 3.38 5.80
CA ALA A 99 48.53 2.17 5.70
C ALA A 99 47.99 1.04 6.59
N ILE A 100 47.28 1.37 7.67
CA ILE A 100 46.59 0.40 8.52
C ILE A 100 45.57 -0.36 7.67
N GLN A 101 45.49 -1.67 7.80
CA GLN A 101 44.48 -2.51 7.16
C GLN A 101 43.44 -2.95 8.18
N VAL A 102 42.21 -3.21 7.74
CA VAL A 102 41.17 -3.83 8.57
C VAL A 102 40.53 -5.01 7.86
N ARG A 103 39.93 -5.90 8.64
CA ARG A 103 39.04 -6.96 8.18
C ARG A 103 37.95 -7.24 9.20
N TRP A 104 36.89 -7.89 8.76
CA TRP A 104 35.66 -8.04 9.53
C TRP A 104 35.26 -9.50 9.67
N ALA A 105 34.72 -9.85 10.83
CA ALA A 105 33.94 -11.07 11.07
C ALA A 105 32.53 -10.64 11.50
N TRP A 106 31.51 -11.09 10.79
CA TRP A 106 30.13 -10.59 10.94
C TRP A 106 29.32 -11.41 11.94
N GLU A 107 29.37 -12.75 11.83
CA GLU A 107 28.39 -13.64 12.46
C GLU A 107 28.93 -14.41 13.68
N ASN A 108 29.40 -13.72 14.72
CA ASN A 108 29.96 -14.32 15.95
C ASN A 108 31.17 -15.26 15.73
N GLY A 109 31.73 -15.31 14.51
CA GLY A 109 32.80 -16.22 14.12
C GLY A 109 34.19 -15.76 14.57
N SER A 110 35.09 -16.70 14.87
CA SER A 110 36.51 -16.43 15.11
C SER A 110 37.32 -16.26 13.82
N VAL A 111 36.75 -16.62 12.67
CA VAL A 111 37.38 -16.48 11.35
C VAL A 111 36.84 -15.21 10.68
N PRO A 112 37.69 -14.30 10.20
CA PRO A 112 37.28 -13.13 9.43
C PRO A 112 36.66 -13.51 8.09
N ASP A 113 35.52 -12.91 7.78
CA ASP A 113 34.78 -13.09 6.53
C ASP A 113 35.35 -12.25 5.39
N THR A 114 36.11 -11.19 5.70
CA THR A 114 36.75 -10.34 4.70
C THR A 114 38.27 -10.46 4.71
N SER A 115 38.89 -10.24 3.55
CA SER A 115 40.34 -10.02 3.44
C SER A 115 40.75 -8.68 4.06
N TRP A 116 42.04 -8.54 4.37
CA TRP A 116 42.63 -7.28 4.80
C TRP A 116 42.45 -6.17 3.75
N SER A 117 42.05 -4.98 4.18
CA SER A 117 41.78 -3.84 3.32
C SER A 117 42.14 -2.51 3.97
N THR A 118 42.63 -1.56 3.19
CA THR A 118 42.81 -0.17 3.67
C THR A 118 41.48 0.59 3.71
N ASN A 119 40.39 0.06 3.14
CA ASN A 119 39.05 0.59 3.34
C ASN A 119 38.55 0.24 4.75
N LYS A 120 38.22 1.26 5.55
CA LYS A 120 37.77 1.11 6.93
C LYS A 120 36.28 0.84 7.08
N SER A 121 35.60 0.56 5.96
CA SER A 121 34.16 0.28 5.94
C SER A 121 33.86 -1.07 5.32
N GLY A 122 32.77 -1.67 5.77
CA GLY A 122 32.20 -2.89 5.20
C GLY A 122 30.68 -2.87 5.30
N THR A 123 30.02 -3.72 4.53
CA THR A 123 28.56 -3.85 4.56
C THR A 123 28.16 -5.30 4.74
N HIS A 124 27.11 -5.55 5.51
CA HIS A 124 26.61 -6.91 5.74
C HIS A 124 25.10 -6.91 5.98
N VAL A 125 24.43 -7.99 5.54
CA VAL A 125 23.02 -8.29 5.82
C VAL A 125 23.01 -9.61 6.57
N PHE A 126 22.43 -9.62 7.77
CA PHE A 126 22.43 -10.81 8.61
C PHE A 126 21.32 -11.79 8.17
N PRO A 127 21.62 -13.10 8.09
CA PRO A 127 20.71 -14.08 7.49
C PRO A 127 19.54 -14.47 8.39
N SER A 128 19.60 -14.19 9.69
CA SER A 128 18.55 -14.55 10.64
C SER A 128 18.40 -13.54 11.77
N VAL A 129 17.27 -13.65 12.48
CA VAL A 129 16.99 -12.85 13.66
C VAL A 129 17.91 -13.30 14.80
N GLY A 130 18.52 -12.36 15.51
CA GLY A 130 19.38 -12.68 16.63
C GLY A 130 20.25 -11.52 17.09
N ASN A 131 21.13 -11.84 18.04
CA ASN A 131 22.20 -10.94 18.45
C ASN A 131 23.52 -11.43 17.82
N TYR A 132 24.20 -10.52 17.16
CA TYR A 132 25.47 -10.77 16.48
C TYR A 132 26.56 -9.89 17.06
N THR A 133 27.74 -10.44 17.22
CA THR A 133 28.96 -9.76 17.65
C THR A 133 29.83 -9.59 16.42
N VAL A 134 29.89 -8.37 15.90
CA VAL A 134 30.76 -8.02 14.78
C VAL A 134 32.15 -7.73 15.32
N ARG A 135 33.17 -8.43 14.80
CA ARG A 135 34.57 -8.16 15.12
C ARG A 135 35.25 -7.42 13.98
N CYS A 136 35.86 -6.28 14.28
CA CYS A 136 36.84 -5.65 13.39
C CYS A 136 38.23 -5.98 13.91
N GLU A 137 39.10 -6.46 13.03
CA GLU A 137 40.54 -6.58 13.28
C GLU A 137 41.26 -5.47 12.50
N ALA A 138 42.30 -4.89 13.08
CA ALA A 138 43.18 -3.92 12.43
C ALA A 138 44.63 -4.42 12.47
N SER A 139 45.37 -4.22 11.38
CA SER A 139 46.79 -4.56 11.26
C SER A 139 47.58 -3.35 10.79
N ASP A 140 48.74 -3.12 11.41
CA ASP A 140 49.71 -2.12 10.97
C ASP A 140 50.62 -2.68 9.85
N THR A 141 51.65 -1.91 9.44
CA THR A 141 52.62 -2.37 8.42
C THR A 141 53.65 -3.35 8.98
N GLY A 142 53.83 -3.40 10.30
CA GLY A 142 54.66 -4.36 11.03
C GLY A 142 54.01 -5.73 11.24
N GLY A 143 52.72 -5.88 10.92
CA GLY A 143 51.94 -7.10 11.10
C GLY A 143 51.37 -7.29 12.51
N LEU A 144 51.46 -6.29 13.38
CA LEU A 144 50.83 -6.31 14.69
C LEU A 144 49.33 -6.02 14.54
N THR A 145 48.52 -6.72 15.33
CA THR A 145 47.06 -6.66 15.21
C THR A 145 46.36 -6.31 16.50
N THR A 146 45.22 -5.66 16.37
CA THR A 146 44.25 -5.44 17.44
C THR A 146 42.85 -5.82 16.95
N ASN A 147 41.89 -5.93 17.87
CA ASN A 147 40.49 -6.09 17.50
C ASN A 147 39.55 -5.30 18.42
N ALA A 148 38.36 -5.02 17.88
CA ALA A 148 37.24 -4.45 18.62
C ALA A 148 35.95 -5.18 18.24
N LEU A 149 34.98 -5.18 19.17
CA LEU A 149 33.69 -5.84 19.00
C LEU A 149 32.56 -4.80 18.99
N LEU A 150 31.51 -5.08 18.22
CA LEU A 150 30.27 -4.32 18.21
C LEU A 150 29.08 -5.29 18.14
N ASP A 151 28.19 -5.19 19.12
CA ASP A 151 26.97 -5.98 19.13
C ASP A 151 25.91 -5.35 18.21
N ILE A 152 25.30 -6.17 17.37
CA ILE A 152 24.20 -5.84 16.48
C ILE A 152 23.01 -6.70 16.84
N ARG A 153 21.86 -6.05 17.02
CA ARG A 153 20.59 -6.72 17.22
C ARG A 153 19.81 -6.71 15.91
N VAL A 154 19.56 -7.90 15.39
CA VAL A 154 18.67 -8.15 14.26
C VAL A 154 17.34 -8.61 14.82
N THR A 155 16.30 -7.81 14.59
CA THR A 155 14.94 -8.07 15.06
C THR A 155 14.08 -8.63 13.92
N PRO A 156 13.03 -9.42 14.18
CA PRO A 156 12.11 -9.80 13.12
C PRO A 156 11.48 -8.56 12.48
N ARG A 157 11.25 -8.62 11.17
CA ARG A 157 10.67 -7.52 10.39
C ARG A 157 9.21 -7.26 10.83
N PRO A 158 8.74 -6.01 10.91
CA PRO A 158 7.32 -5.72 11.06
C PRO A 158 6.54 -6.14 9.81
N LEU A 159 5.24 -6.40 9.95
CA LEU A 159 4.35 -6.50 8.78
C LEU A 159 4.38 -5.17 8.01
N ARG A 160 4.72 -5.23 6.73
CA ARG A 160 4.75 -4.07 5.83
C ARG A 160 3.60 -4.15 4.85
N VAL A 161 2.76 -3.13 4.83
CA VAL A 161 1.57 -3.07 3.97
C VAL A 161 1.72 -1.90 3.02
N GLY A 162 1.60 -2.15 1.72
CA GLY A 162 1.49 -1.09 0.72
C GLY A 162 0.03 -0.73 0.50
N THR A 163 -0.27 0.54 0.23
CA THR A 163 -1.54 0.94 -0.36
C THR A 163 -1.31 1.57 -1.72
N ILE A 164 -2.11 1.20 -2.70
CA ILE A 164 -2.18 1.88 -4.00
C ILE A 164 -3.63 2.30 -4.17
N LEU A 165 -3.93 3.58 -3.95
CA LEU A 165 -5.29 4.11 -3.94
C LEU A 165 -5.34 5.38 -4.80
N SER A 166 -6.49 5.68 -5.40
CA SER A 166 -6.66 6.86 -6.24
C SER A 166 -6.90 8.11 -5.39
N LEU A 167 -5.83 8.68 -4.83
CA LEU A 167 -5.91 9.93 -4.05
C LEU A 167 -6.15 11.13 -4.96
N THR A 168 -5.69 11.03 -6.21
CA THR A 168 -5.99 11.97 -7.28
C THR A 168 -6.58 11.26 -8.50
N GLY A 169 -7.03 12.03 -9.49
CA GLY A 169 -7.62 11.52 -10.72
C GLY A 169 -9.14 11.31 -10.63
N ALA A 170 -9.69 10.49 -11.52
CA ALA A 170 -11.13 10.36 -11.67
C ALA A 170 -11.83 9.69 -10.48
N LEU A 171 -11.11 8.92 -9.66
CA LEU A 171 -11.62 8.24 -8.47
C LEU A 171 -11.26 8.94 -7.15
N GLN A 172 -10.77 10.19 -7.20
CA GLN A 172 -10.37 10.96 -6.01
C GLN A 172 -11.49 11.16 -4.97
N ALA A 173 -12.76 10.97 -5.36
CA ALA A 173 -13.89 11.01 -4.44
C ALA A 173 -13.84 9.87 -3.40
N PHE A 174 -13.17 8.76 -3.70
CA PHE A 174 -13.14 7.56 -2.86
C PHE A 174 -11.79 7.36 -2.16
N GLY A 175 -10.67 7.54 -2.87
CA GLY A 175 -9.33 7.17 -2.40
C GLY A 175 -8.91 7.74 -1.04
N PRO A 176 -9.09 9.05 -0.76
CA PRO A 176 -8.77 9.62 0.55
C PRO A 176 -9.55 8.96 1.71
N GLY A 177 -10.80 8.57 1.44
CA GLY A 177 -11.65 7.87 2.40
C GLY A 177 -11.16 6.46 2.70
N GLU A 178 -10.74 5.73 1.66
CA GLU A 178 -10.12 4.41 1.74
C GLU A 178 -8.80 4.47 2.53
N GLN A 179 -7.92 5.44 2.24
CA GLN A 179 -6.65 5.61 2.95
C GLN A 179 -6.89 5.88 4.45
N ASN A 180 -7.83 6.76 4.78
CA ASN A 180 -8.24 6.99 6.17
C ASN A 180 -8.73 5.69 6.85
N GLY A 181 -9.44 4.82 6.12
CA GLY A 181 -9.86 3.51 6.60
C GLY A 181 -8.67 2.61 6.97
N VAL A 182 -7.68 2.48 6.07
CA VAL A 182 -6.45 1.71 6.32
C VAL A 182 -5.69 2.28 7.52
N ASP A 183 -5.47 3.60 7.54
CA ASP A 183 -4.73 4.28 8.59
C ASP A 183 -5.39 4.09 9.96
N MET A 184 -6.72 4.15 10.01
CA MET A 184 -7.47 3.92 11.24
C MET A 184 -7.29 2.49 11.74
N ALA A 185 -7.42 1.48 10.88
CA ALA A 185 -7.23 0.07 11.25
C ALA A 185 -5.82 -0.18 11.80
N VAL A 186 -4.81 0.26 11.05
CA VAL A 186 -3.40 0.07 11.43
C VAL A 186 -3.07 0.76 12.74
N GLN A 187 -3.60 1.95 12.98
CA GLN A 187 -3.37 2.67 14.23
C GLN A 187 -4.04 1.98 15.42
N GLU A 188 -5.24 1.43 15.25
CA GLU A 188 -5.91 0.61 16.28
C GLU A 188 -5.13 -0.68 16.58
N ILE A 189 -4.67 -1.38 15.53
CA ILE A 189 -3.83 -2.59 15.62
C ILE A 189 -2.51 -2.29 16.36
N ASN A 190 -1.82 -1.24 15.95
CA ASN A 190 -0.54 -0.82 16.53
C ASN A 190 -0.68 -0.39 17.99
N ALA A 191 -1.76 0.33 18.33
CA ALA A 191 -2.05 0.71 19.71
C ALA A 191 -2.32 -0.51 20.61
N ALA A 192 -2.78 -1.62 20.03
CA ALA A 192 -3.08 -2.86 20.72
C ALA A 192 -1.97 -3.94 20.60
N GLY A 193 -0.73 -3.54 20.24
CA GLY A 193 0.45 -4.42 20.27
C GLY A 193 0.96 -4.88 18.90
N GLY A 194 0.24 -4.55 17.83
CA GLY A 194 0.63 -4.88 16.46
C GLY A 194 0.51 -6.37 16.11
N VAL A 195 1.24 -6.79 15.09
CA VAL A 195 1.31 -8.17 14.58
C VAL A 195 2.59 -8.83 15.06
N HIS A 196 2.48 -10.01 15.69
CA HIS A 196 3.57 -10.75 16.34
C HIS A 196 4.39 -9.85 17.29
N GLY A 197 3.71 -8.92 17.96
CA GLY A 197 4.29 -7.93 18.88
C GLY A 197 5.06 -6.79 18.21
N ARG A 198 4.83 -6.52 16.91
CA ARG A 198 5.49 -5.46 16.14
C ARG A 198 4.49 -4.55 15.47
N LEU A 199 4.80 -3.25 15.47
CA LEU A 199 3.97 -2.26 14.81
C LEU A 199 4.00 -2.48 13.29
N VAL A 200 2.82 -2.58 12.69
CA VAL A 200 2.59 -2.59 11.25
C VAL A 200 3.07 -1.27 10.65
N GLN A 201 3.78 -1.36 9.53
CA GLN A 201 4.24 -0.22 8.73
C GLN A 201 3.43 -0.11 7.45
N VAL A 202 3.03 1.10 7.08
CA VAL A 202 2.23 1.37 5.89
C VAL A 202 2.98 2.31 4.95
N PHE A 203 2.91 2.00 3.65
CA PHE A 203 3.53 2.76 2.57
C PHE A 203 2.45 3.11 1.55
N HIS A 204 2.17 4.41 1.38
CA HIS A 204 1.09 4.87 0.51
C HIS A 204 1.61 5.32 -0.86
N MET A 205 0.91 4.92 -1.91
CA MET A 205 1.11 5.35 -3.29
C MET A 205 -0.22 5.87 -3.86
N ASP A 206 -0.13 6.86 -4.75
CA ASP A 206 -1.27 7.46 -5.46
C ASP A 206 -1.21 7.08 -6.94
N ASP A 207 -2.11 6.18 -7.36
CA ASP A 207 -2.15 5.73 -8.75
C ASP A 207 -2.74 6.76 -9.72
N SER A 208 -3.24 7.90 -9.24
CA SER A 208 -3.88 8.94 -10.05
C SER A 208 -5.03 8.42 -10.94
N THR A 209 -5.65 7.30 -10.56
CA THR A 209 -6.62 6.56 -11.39
C THR A 209 -6.03 6.04 -12.72
N ASP A 210 -4.72 5.73 -12.76
CA ASP A 210 -4.01 5.27 -13.95
C ASP A 210 -3.41 3.86 -13.75
N PRO A 211 -3.79 2.85 -14.56
CA PRO A 211 -3.26 1.49 -14.45
C PRO A 211 -1.73 1.37 -14.63
N SER A 212 -1.10 2.27 -15.39
CA SER A 212 0.35 2.26 -15.59
C SER A 212 1.09 2.77 -14.36
N TYR A 213 0.56 3.77 -13.67
CA TYR A 213 1.09 4.24 -12.38
C TYR A 213 0.88 3.17 -11.31
N ALA A 214 -0.30 2.55 -11.24
CA ALA A 214 -0.54 1.45 -10.31
C ALA A 214 0.47 0.29 -10.44
N ALA A 215 0.83 -0.11 -11.68
CA ALA A 215 1.86 -1.13 -11.90
C ALA A 215 3.27 -0.68 -11.47
N SER A 216 3.63 0.58 -11.74
CA SER A 216 4.91 1.17 -11.32
C SER A 216 5.01 1.28 -9.80
N ASP A 217 3.91 1.67 -9.15
CA ASP A 217 3.81 1.81 -7.70
C ASP A 217 3.89 0.45 -7.01
N ALA A 218 3.21 -0.56 -7.55
CA ALA A 218 3.36 -1.94 -7.08
C ALA A 218 4.80 -2.43 -7.20
N ALA A 219 5.48 -2.15 -8.31
CA ALA A 219 6.89 -2.53 -8.47
C ALA A 219 7.79 -1.82 -7.44
N THR A 220 7.50 -0.56 -7.12
CA THR A 220 8.22 0.21 -6.09
C THR A 220 7.99 -0.37 -4.69
N LEU A 221 6.73 -0.57 -4.30
CA LEU A 221 6.37 -1.14 -2.99
C LEU A 221 7.00 -2.52 -2.77
N VAL A 222 7.04 -3.35 -3.81
CA VAL A 222 7.65 -4.69 -3.73
C VAL A 222 9.18 -4.61 -3.67
N SER A 223 9.80 -3.81 -4.53
CA SER A 223 11.26 -3.81 -4.71
C SER A 223 12.02 -2.93 -3.71
N GLN A 224 11.41 -1.84 -3.24
CA GLN A 224 12.04 -0.87 -2.33
C GLN A 224 11.52 -1.01 -0.91
N ASP A 225 10.20 -1.06 -0.74
CA ASP A 225 9.58 -1.11 0.59
C ASP A 225 9.45 -2.54 1.14
N HIS A 226 9.55 -3.54 0.26
CA HIS A 226 9.44 -4.96 0.59
C HIS A 226 8.16 -5.27 1.37
N VAL A 227 7.03 -4.81 0.83
CA VAL A 227 5.70 -5.05 1.41
C VAL A 227 5.30 -6.53 1.32
N ASP A 228 4.52 -6.99 2.30
CA ASP A 228 4.00 -8.36 2.39
C ASP A 228 2.62 -8.49 1.76
N ALA A 229 1.86 -7.39 1.77
CA ALA A 229 0.55 -7.27 1.19
C ALA A 229 0.36 -5.88 0.58
N ILE A 230 -0.50 -5.81 -0.44
CA ILE A 230 -0.97 -4.57 -1.04
C ILE A 230 -2.47 -4.47 -0.80
N ILE A 231 -2.91 -3.34 -0.22
CA ILE A 231 -4.32 -2.97 -0.15
C ILE A 231 -4.60 -2.02 -1.29
N GLY A 232 -5.52 -2.41 -2.16
CA GLY A 232 -5.86 -1.63 -3.33
C GLY A 232 -6.20 -2.50 -4.51
N ALA A 233 -6.44 -1.90 -5.67
CA ALA A 233 -6.64 -0.47 -5.89
C ALA A 233 -8.09 0.00 -5.66
N THR A 234 -8.30 1.32 -5.86
CA THR A 234 -9.63 1.96 -5.88
C THR A 234 -10.47 1.55 -7.10
N GLY A 235 -9.81 1.25 -8.23
CA GLY A 235 -10.48 0.92 -9.49
C GLY A 235 -9.95 -0.36 -10.14
N SER A 236 -10.85 -1.11 -10.77
CA SER A 236 -10.57 -2.45 -11.32
C SER A 236 -9.45 -2.49 -12.37
N GLY A 237 -9.19 -1.38 -13.08
CA GLY A 237 -8.07 -1.27 -14.02
C GLY A 237 -6.72 -1.32 -13.31
N MET A 238 -6.62 -0.67 -12.16
CA MET A 238 -5.41 -0.58 -11.36
C MET A 238 -5.14 -1.91 -10.65
N CYS A 239 -6.17 -2.56 -10.06
CA CYS A 239 -6.02 -3.93 -9.53
C CYS A 239 -5.49 -4.91 -10.58
N ALA A 240 -6.04 -4.84 -11.81
CA ALA A 240 -5.62 -5.73 -12.89
C ALA A 240 -4.15 -5.51 -13.31
N ALA A 241 -3.60 -4.33 -13.03
CA ALA A 241 -2.21 -3.96 -13.30
C ALA A 241 -1.27 -4.29 -12.12
N ILE A 242 -1.76 -4.22 -10.87
CA ILE A 242 -1.03 -4.59 -9.65
C ILE A 242 -0.84 -6.11 -9.56
N LEU A 243 -1.92 -6.87 -9.80
CA LEU A 243 -1.98 -8.31 -9.56
C LEU A 243 -0.82 -9.12 -10.17
N PRO A 244 -0.42 -8.92 -11.45
CA PRO A 244 0.73 -9.65 -12.01
C PRO A 244 2.04 -9.37 -11.27
N VAL A 245 2.26 -8.13 -10.83
CA VAL A 245 3.46 -7.72 -10.09
C VAL A 245 3.44 -8.33 -8.69
N ALA A 246 2.33 -8.21 -7.97
CA ALA A 246 2.17 -8.77 -6.62
C ALA A 246 2.35 -10.29 -6.61
N LYS A 247 1.63 -10.99 -7.51
CA LYS A 247 1.67 -12.45 -7.67
C LYS A 247 3.08 -12.98 -7.98
N LEU A 248 3.83 -12.33 -8.85
CA LEU A 248 5.19 -12.76 -9.22
C LEU A 248 6.16 -12.68 -8.04
N ASN A 249 5.92 -11.76 -7.10
CA ASN A 249 6.78 -11.50 -5.96
C ASN A 249 6.25 -12.08 -4.64
N GLY A 250 5.19 -12.89 -4.69
CA GLY A 250 4.62 -13.54 -3.51
C GLY A 250 3.95 -12.58 -2.52
N VAL A 251 3.44 -11.45 -3.01
CA VAL A 251 2.70 -10.43 -2.25
C VAL A 251 1.20 -10.63 -2.49
N PHE A 252 0.42 -10.65 -1.41
CA PHE A 252 -1.04 -10.79 -1.50
C PHE A 252 -1.71 -9.44 -1.74
N GLU A 253 -2.60 -9.37 -2.74
CA GLU A 253 -3.40 -8.17 -3.01
C GLU A 253 -4.80 -8.34 -2.43
N LEU A 254 -5.24 -7.39 -1.58
CA LEU A 254 -6.59 -7.36 -1.02
C LEU A 254 -7.24 -6.01 -1.35
N SER A 255 -8.17 -6.00 -2.30
CA SER A 255 -8.80 -4.76 -2.76
C SER A 255 -10.02 -4.36 -1.92
N PRO A 256 -10.15 -3.07 -1.57
CA PRO A 256 -11.37 -2.57 -0.94
C PRO A 256 -12.54 -2.36 -1.92
N SER A 257 -12.29 -2.23 -3.22
CA SER A 257 -13.27 -1.63 -4.16
C SER A 257 -13.20 -2.12 -5.61
N CYS A 258 -12.25 -2.97 -5.99
CA CYS A 258 -12.21 -3.55 -7.34
C CYS A 258 -13.27 -4.64 -7.54
N THR A 259 -14.35 -4.26 -8.20
CA THR A 259 -15.57 -5.08 -8.35
C THR A 259 -15.61 -5.92 -9.63
N ARG A 260 -14.65 -5.79 -10.56
CA ARG A 260 -14.68 -6.54 -11.84
C ARG A 260 -14.77 -8.06 -11.65
N ALA A 261 -15.66 -8.68 -12.43
CA ALA A 261 -15.92 -10.13 -12.51
C ALA A 261 -14.68 -11.03 -12.62
N ALA A 262 -13.67 -10.64 -13.39
CA ALA A 262 -12.50 -11.47 -13.66
C ALA A 262 -11.70 -11.83 -12.39
N PHE A 263 -11.85 -11.06 -11.31
CA PHE A 263 -11.23 -11.37 -10.02
C PHE A 263 -11.87 -12.59 -9.32
N THR A 264 -13.04 -13.05 -9.76
CA THR A 264 -13.71 -14.29 -9.32
C THR A 264 -13.15 -15.55 -10.01
N ASP A 265 -12.08 -15.44 -10.82
CA ASP A 265 -11.49 -16.57 -11.55
C ASP A 265 -10.07 -16.90 -11.03
N LEU A 266 -9.91 -18.07 -10.39
CA LEU A 266 -8.62 -18.54 -9.90
C LEU A 266 -7.59 -18.80 -11.00
N SER A 267 -8.01 -19.04 -12.25
CA SER A 267 -7.08 -19.14 -13.38
C SER A 267 -6.43 -17.79 -13.69
N TYR A 268 -7.14 -16.69 -13.42
CA TYR A 268 -6.64 -15.34 -13.51
C TYR A 268 -5.85 -14.94 -12.26
N THR A 269 -6.48 -15.00 -11.08
CA THR A 269 -5.88 -14.53 -9.82
C THR A 269 -4.77 -15.43 -9.31
N GLY A 270 -4.82 -16.73 -9.60
CA GLY A 270 -3.97 -17.74 -8.97
C GLY A 270 -4.11 -17.78 -7.45
N GLY A 271 -5.21 -17.24 -6.89
CA GLY A 271 -5.45 -17.06 -5.46
C GLY A 271 -4.64 -15.93 -4.79
N TRP A 272 -3.98 -15.06 -5.56
CA TRP A 272 -3.19 -13.93 -5.04
C TRP A 272 -3.98 -12.62 -4.89
N PHE A 273 -5.29 -12.69 -5.12
CA PHE A 273 -6.21 -11.57 -5.01
C PHE A 273 -7.35 -11.95 -4.08
N GLY A 274 -7.78 -11.01 -3.25
CA GLY A 274 -9.09 -11.02 -2.60
C GLY A 274 -9.71 -9.63 -2.62
N ARG A 275 -10.97 -9.52 -2.21
CA ARG A 275 -11.63 -8.21 -2.05
C ARG A 275 -12.67 -8.18 -0.95
N THR A 276 -12.78 -7.02 -0.29
CA THR A 276 -13.84 -6.76 0.70
C THR A 276 -15.08 -6.10 0.08
N ALA A 277 -15.02 -5.70 -1.20
CA ALA A 277 -16.20 -5.30 -1.97
C ALA A 277 -16.77 -6.48 -2.79
N PRO A 278 -18.10 -6.59 -2.91
CA PRO A 278 -18.73 -7.63 -3.72
C PRO A 278 -18.64 -7.36 -5.23
N SER A 279 -18.77 -8.42 -6.04
CA SER A 279 -18.61 -8.41 -7.51
C SER A 279 -19.66 -7.59 -8.28
N ASP A 280 -19.24 -6.84 -9.31
CA ASP A 280 -20.16 -6.18 -10.25
C ASP A 280 -21.15 -7.14 -10.92
N GLU A 281 -20.84 -8.43 -11.01
CA GLU A 281 -21.78 -9.39 -11.56
C GLU A 281 -23.01 -9.56 -10.67
N LEU A 282 -22.82 -9.49 -9.35
CA LEU A 282 -23.92 -9.49 -8.39
C LEU A 282 -24.67 -8.16 -8.44
N GLN A 283 -23.95 -7.04 -8.56
CA GLN A 283 -24.54 -5.72 -8.69
C GLN A 283 -25.44 -5.59 -9.92
N ALA A 284 -24.95 -6.06 -11.07
CA ALA A 284 -25.67 -6.02 -12.33
C ALA A 284 -26.97 -6.85 -12.30
N VAL A 285 -26.98 -7.96 -11.55
CA VAL A 285 -28.18 -8.77 -11.32
C VAL A 285 -29.21 -7.95 -10.52
N VAL A 286 -28.78 -7.29 -9.45
CA VAL A 286 -29.66 -6.45 -8.61
C VAL A 286 -30.22 -5.28 -9.42
N GLY A 287 -29.36 -4.56 -10.16
CA GLY A 287 -29.80 -3.43 -10.97
C GLY A 287 -30.82 -3.83 -12.02
N ALA A 288 -30.54 -4.91 -12.76
CA ALA A 288 -31.44 -5.44 -13.78
C ALA A 288 -32.76 -5.96 -13.19
N TYR A 289 -32.70 -6.68 -12.06
CA TYR A 289 -33.89 -7.18 -11.37
C TYR A 289 -34.76 -6.03 -10.89
N TYR A 290 -34.16 -5.03 -10.24
CA TYR A 290 -34.88 -3.88 -9.71
C TYR A 290 -35.57 -3.08 -10.81
N ALA A 291 -34.85 -2.76 -11.89
CA ALA A 291 -35.45 -2.09 -13.05
C ALA A 291 -36.64 -2.89 -13.62
N TYR A 292 -36.48 -4.20 -13.82
CA TYR A 292 -37.52 -5.01 -14.45
C TYR A 292 -38.73 -5.28 -13.54
N GLN A 293 -38.48 -5.73 -12.31
CA GLN A 293 -39.51 -6.22 -11.38
C GLN A 293 -40.10 -5.09 -10.54
N ASN A 294 -39.25 -4.24 -9.94
CA ASN A 294 -39.69 -3.21 -9.00
C ASN A 294 -40.16 -1.95 -9.74
N GLU A 295 -39.47 -1.54 -10.79
CA GLU A 295 -39.82 -0.32 -11.56
C GLU A 295 -40.67 -0.60 -12.79
N SER A 296 -40.93 -1.87 -13.09
CA SER A 296 -41.72 -2.29 -14.27
C SER A 296 -41.14 -1.79 -15.61
N ILE A 297 -39.83 -1.55 -15.68
CA ILE A 297 -39.14 -1.20 -16.91
C ILE A 297 -39.15 -2.40 -17.86
N ARG A 298 -39.43 -2.15 -19.14
CA ARG A 298 -39.46 -3.15 -20.21
C ARG A 298 -38.47 -2.85 -21.32
N TYR A 299 -38.16 -1.57 -21.55
CA TYR A 299 -37.14 -1.13 -22.48
C TYR A 299 -36.06 -0.35 -21.74
N SER A 300 -34.83 -0.86 -21.74
CA SER A 300 -33.69 -0.21 -21.07
C SER A 300 -32.53 -0.05 -22.04
N ALA A 301 -31.80 1.04 -21.89
CA ALA A 301 -30.46 1.21 -22.45
C ALA A 301 -29.40 0.95 -21.37
N ALA A 302 -28.14 0.83 -21.79
CA ALA A 302 -27.00 0.80 -20.90
C ALA A 302 -25.82 1.57 -21.49
N MET A 303 -25.07 2.25 -20.63
CA MET A 303 -23.83 2.95 -20.97
C MET A 303 -22.70 2.51 -20.05
N GLY A 304 -21.49 2.42 -20.58
CA GLY A 304 -20.28 2.15 -19.80
C GLY A 304 -19.11 2.95 -20.32
N ILE A 305 -18.26 3.47 -19.43
CA ILE A 305 -16.98 4.05 -19.84
C ILE A 305 -16.02 3.00 -20.40
N ASN A 306 -15.17 3.39 -21.35
CA ASN A 306 -14.27 2.52 -22.09
C ASN A 306 -13.04 2.11 -21.28
N ASN A 307 -13.28 1.40 -20.17
CA ASN A 307 -12.26 0.76 -19.38
C ASN A 307 -12.73 -0.64 -18.93
N VAL A 308 -11.88 -1.35 -18.20
CA VAL A 308 -12.17 -2.73 -17.80
C VAL A 308 -13.34 -2.88 -16.83
N TYR A 309 -13.72 -1.80 -16.15
CA TYR A 309 -14.87 -1.72 -15.25
C TYR A 309 -16.15 -1.44 -16.07
N GLY A 310 -16.25 -0.26 -16.69
CA GLY A 310 -17.47 0.24 -17.32
C GLY A 310 -18.00 -0.69 -18.41
N VAL A 311 -17.10 -1.24 -19.24
CA VAL A 311 -17.48 -2.19 -20.31
C VAL A 311 -18.11 -3.45 -19.74
N ARG A 312 -17.58 -3.99 -18.64
CA ARG A 312 -18.04 -5.27 -18.08
C ARG A 312 -19.32 -5.09 -17.28
N THR A 313 -19.43 -4.03 -16.49
CA THR A 313 -20.62 -3.74 -15.69
C THR A 313 -21.83 -3.44 -16.57
N ALA A 314 -21.67 -2.64 -17.64
CA ALA A 314 -22.74 -2.37 -18.60
C ALA A 314 -23.17 -3.65 -19.36
N ALA A 315 -22.22 -4.49 -19.78
CA ALA A 315 -22.54 -5.75 -20.44
C ALA A 315 -23.26 -6.74 -19.51
N ALA A 316 -22.86 -6.82 -18.24
CA ALA A 316 -23.50 -7.68 -17.24
C ALA A 316 -24.95 -7.24 -16.97
N TYR A 317 -25.22 -5.93 -16.92
CA TYR A 317 -26.58 -5.40 -16.80
C TYR A 317 -27.43 -5.80 -18.00
N VAL A 318 -26.93 -5.59 -19.23
CA VAL A 318 -27.61 -5.96 -20.49
C VAL A 318 -28.01 -7.43 -20.52
N ALA A 319 -27.08 -8.31 -20.13
CA ALA A 319 -27.33 -9.75 -20.08
C ALA A 319 -28.42 -10.12 -19.05
N ASN A 320 -28.36 -9.53 -17.84
CA ASN A 320 -29.33 -9.84 -16.78
C ASN A 320 -30.70 -9.22 -17.04
N PHE A 321 -30.78 -8.01 -17.57
CA PHE A 321 -32.06 -7.37 -17.88
C PHE A 321 -32.82 -8.15 -18.96
N THR A 322 -32.09 -8.63 -19.98
CA THR A 322 -32.63 -9.55 -21.00
C THR A 322 -33.09 -10.87 -20.38
N ARG A 323 -32.28 -11.45 -19.48
CA ARG A 323 -32.61 -12.70 -18.78
C ARG A 323 -33.90 -12.59 -17.96
N PHE A 324 -34.16 -11.44 -17.34
CA PHE A 324 -35.40 -11.20 -16.60
C PHE A 324 -36.61 -10.91 -17.49
N GLY A 325 -36.44 -10.82 -18.81
CA GLY A 325 -37.51 -10.61 -19.79
C GLY A 325 -37.64 -9.16 -20.28
N GLY A 326 -36.69 -8.29 -19.93
CA GLY A 326 -36.59 -6.95 -20.47
C GLY A 326 -36.00 -6.94 -21.90
N THR A 327 -36.20 -5.84 -22.62
CA THR A 327 -35.63 -5.60 -23.95
C THR A 327 -34.59 -4.49 -23.87
N ILE A 328 -33.39 -4.75 -24.38
CA ILE A 328 -32.34 -3.74 -24.51
C ILE A 328 -32.52 -2.95 -25.81
N THR A 329 -32.59 -1.63 -25.73
CA THR A 329 -32.84 -0.76 -26.89
C THR A 329 -31.62 -0.67 -27.80
N ALA A 330 -31.84 -0.25 -29.05
CA ALA A 330 -30.77 -0.11 -30.03
C ALA A 330 -29.67 0.85 -29.52
N GLY A 331 -28.43 0.60 -29.95
CA GLY A 331 -27.26 1.37 -29.51
C GLY A 331 -26.66 0.93 -28.16
N SER A 332 -27.27 -0.04 -27.46
CA SER A 332 -26.84 -0.51 -26.13
C SER A 332 -26.15 -1.91 -26.15
N PRO A 333 -25.16 -2.16 -25.26
CA PRO A 333 -24.54 -1.18 -24.38
C PRO A 333 -23.69 -0.18 -25.19
N ARG A 334 -23.80 1.11 -24.88
CA ARG A 334 -22.99 2.15 -25.49
C ARG A 334 -21.72 2.32 -24.68
N ILE A 335 -20.58 2.02 -25.30
CA ILE A 335 -19.27 2.24 -24.68
C ILE A 335 -18.75 3.61 -25.07
N VAL A 336 -18.50 4.46 -24.06
CA VAL A 336 -18.11 5.87 -24.25
C VAL A 336 -16.68 6.13 -23.81
N ASN A 337 -16.04 7.15 -24.35
CA ASN A 337 -14.68 7.52 -23.94
C ASN A 337 -14.65 7.91 -22.46
N GLU A 338 -13.74 7.34 -21.67
CA GLU A 338 -13.60 7.61 -20.23
C GLU A 338 -13.24 9.08 -19.93
N PHE A 339 -12.45 9.70 -20.83
CA PHE A 339 -12.02 11.09 -20.74
C PHE A 339 -12.73 11.99 -21.76
N GLY A 340 -13.97 11.66 -22.10
CA GLY A 340 -14.80 12.45 -23.00
C GLY A 340 -15.20 13.78 -22.36
N THR A 341 -15.16 14.87 -23.13
CA THR A 341 -15.65 16.20 -22.72
C THR A 341 -17.05 16.50 -23.27
N ASP A 342 -17.59 15.60 -24.10
CA ASP A 342 -18.91 15.68 -24.71
C ASP A 342 -19.40 14.26 -25.05
N TYR A 343 -20.62 13.95 -24.63
CA TYR A 343 -21.31 12.68 -24.85
C TYR A 343 -22.63 12.87 -25.64
N THR A 344 -22.86 14.04 -26.23
CA THR A 344 -24.11 14.37 -26.93
C THR A 344 -24.43 13.38 -28.05
N ALA A 345 -23.43 13.00 -28.85
CA ALA A 345 -23.62 12.00 -29.91
C ALA A 345 -23.96 10.60 -29.35
N ASP A 346 -23.41 10.24 -28.19
CA ASP A 346 -23.70 8.98 -27.52
C ASP A 346 -25.14 8.96 -26.97
N LEU A 347 -25.59 10.09 -26.41
CA LEU A 347 -26.97 10.27 -25.94
C LEU A 347 -27.97 10.14 -27.09
N HIS A 348 -27.75 10.81 -28.22
CA HIS A 348 -28.59 10.63 -29.41
C HIS A 348 -28.65 9.16 -29.87
N ALA A 349 -27.51 8.45 -29.85
CA ALA A 349 -27.44 7.07 -30.31
C ALA A 349 -28.26 6.08 -29.46
N ILE A 350 -28.55 6.39 -28.19
CA ILE A 350 -29.30 5.50 -27.29
C ILE A 350 -30.70 6.01 -26.93
N LEU A 351 -30.93 7.33 -26.95
CA LEU A 351 -32.20 7.94 -26.56
C LEU A 351 -33.14 8.13 -27.76
N ASP A 352 -32.60 8.37 -28.96
CA ASP A 352 -33.41 8.63 -30.17
C ASP A 352 -33.65 7.36 -31.00
N VAL A 353 -33.98 6.28 -30.30
CA VAL A 353 -34.25 4.96 -30.89
C VAL A 353 -35.72 4.57 -30.70
N THR A 354 -36.20 3.61 -31.48
CA THR A 354 -37.58 3.09 -31.38
C THR A 354 -37.57 1.58 -31.10
N PRO A 355 -38.20 1.11 -30.01
CA PRO A 355 -38.76 1.90 -28.91
C PRO A 355 -37.68 2.64 -28.11
N SER A 356 -38.02 3.80 -27.56
CA SER A 356 -37.11 4.59 -26.72
C SER A 356 -36.90 3.90 -25.36
N PRO A 357 -35.71 4.03 -24.74
CA PRO A 357 -35.49 3.47 -23.42
C PRO A 357 -36.33 4.21 -22.36
N GLN A 358 -36.87 3.45 -21.41
CA GLN A 358 -37.53 3.99 -20.21
C GLN A 358 -36.51 4.22 -19.08
N ALA A 359 -35.41 3.47 -19.09
CA ALA A 359 -34.28 3.66 -18.18
C ALA A 359 -32.94 3.51 -18.92
N VAL A 360 -31.90 4.18 -18.41
CA VAL A 360 -30.51 4.01 -18.83
C VAL A 360 -29.71 3.61 -17.60
N TYR A 361 -29.09 2.42 -17.64
CA TYR A 361 -28.11 2.01 -16.63
C TYR A 361 -26.71 2.51 -17.01
N VAL A 362 -26.03 3.22 -16.12
CA VAL A 362 -24.74 3.87 -16.40
C VAL A 362 -23.65 3.35 -15.46
N ALA A 363 -22.58 2.80 -16.04
CA ALA A 363 -21.34 2.49 -15.34
C ALA A 363 -20.27 3.56 -15.67
N ALA A 364 -20.00 4.43 -14.70
CA ALA A 364 -19.19 5.64 -14.87
C ALA A 364 -18.44 5.98 -13.57
N TYR A 365 -17.50 6.91 -13.66
CA TYR A 365 -16.85 7.58 -12.53
C TYR A 365 -17.33 9.03 -12.46
N PRO A 366 -17.13 9.75 -11.33
CA PRO A 366 -17.77 11.06 -11.13
C PRO A 366 -17.51 12.06 -12.26
N PRO A 367 -16.28 12.29 -12.77
CA PRO A 367 -16.05 13.30 -13.80
C PRO A 367 -16.78 13.03 -15.11
N ASN A 368 -16.80 11.79 -15.58
CA ASN A 368 -17.47 11.44 -16.83
C ASN A 368 -18.98 11.29 -16.66
N GLY A 369 -19.45 10.80 -15.51
CA GLY A 369 -20.88 10.82 -15.16
C GLY A 369 -21.44 12.24 -15.14
N GLU A 370 -20.67 13.20 -14.61
CA GLU A 370 -21.08 14.61 -14.54
C GLU A 370 -21.29 15.20 -15.94
N VAL A 371 -20.29 15.07 -16.81
CA VAL A 371 -20.37 15.56 -18.19
C VAL A 371 -21.53 14.91 -18.95
N LEU A 372 -21.71 13.59 -18.80
CA LEU A 372 -22.79 12.84 -19.45
C LEU A 372 -24.17 13.37 -19.06
N VAL A 373 -24.40 13.53 -17.76
CA VAL A 373 -25.69 14.00 -17.24
C VAL A 373 -25.92 15.48 -17.58
N GLN A 374 -24.89 16.32 -17.54
CA GLN A 374 -24.97 17.72 -17.96
C GLN A 374 -25.33 17.85 -19.45
N ASN A 375 -24.74 17.03 -20.33
CA ASN A 375 -25.11 17.01 -21.76
C ASN A 375 -26.56 16.56 -21.98
N TRP A 376 -27.02 15.53 -21.25
CA TRP A 376 -28.42 15.12 -21.28
C TRP A 376 -29.36 16.26 -20.85
N TRP A 377 -29.05 16.91 -19.73
CA TRP A 377 -29.85 18.00 -19.19
C TRP A 377 -29.94 19.19 -20.15
N ALA A 378 -28.81 19.59 -20.74
CA ALA A 378 -28.77 20.64 -21.75
C ALA A 378 -29.55 20.28 -23.02
N GLY A 379 -29.61 18.99 -23.37
CA GLY A 379 -30.33 18.49 -24.54
C GLY A 379 -31.86 18.43 -24.39
N LEU A 380 -32.42 18.50 -23.18
CA LEU A 380 -33.86 18.35 -22.93
C LEU A 380 -34.73 19.35 -23.72
N GLY A 381 -34.24 20.58 -23.92
CA GLY A 381 -34.97 21.61 -24.66
C GLY A 381 -35.12 21.29 -26.15
N ALA A 382 -34.09 20.69 -26.75
CA ALA A 382 -34.11 20.27 -28.16
C ALA A 382 -34.74 18.89 -28.35
N ASN A 383 -34.67 18.03 -27.34
CA ASN A 383 -35.13 16.64 -27.39
C ASN A 383 -36.11 16.33 -26.23
N PRO A 384 -37.37 16.80 -26.28
CA PRO A 384 -38.33 16.61 -25.17
C PRO A 384 -38.57 15.15 -24.78
N GLY A 385 -38.35 14.20 -25.69
CA GLY A 385 -38.45 12.76 -25.43
C GLY A 385 -37.45 12.25 -24.38
N TRP A 386 -36.32 12.95 -24.20
CA TRP A 386 -35.29 12.60 -23.22
C TRP A 386 -35.73 12.80 -21.77
N ALA A 387 -36.78 13.59 -21.52
CA ALA A 387 -37.24 13.92 -20.18
C ALA A 387 -37.90 12.74 -19.44
N ASN A 388 -38.30 11.69 -20.17
CA ASN A 388 -39.01 10.53 -19.60
C ASN A 388 -38.09 9.37 -19.23
N VAL A 389 -36.77 9.53 -19.37
CA VAL A 389 -35.81 8.48 -19.06
C VAL A 389 -35.45 8.48 -17.58
N THR A 390 -35.45 7.30 -16.98
CA THR A 390 -34.96 7.09 -15.61
C THR A 390 -33.47 6.81 -15.65
N TRP A 391 -32.68 7.57 -14.89
CA TRP A 391 -31.24 7.34 -14.80
C TRP A 391 -30.93 6.44 -13.61
N MET A 392 -30.38 5.27 -13.91
CA MET A 392 -29.89 4.32 -12.94
C MET A 392 -28.37 4.23 -13.05
N PHE A 393 -27.67 4.38 -11.94
CA PHE A 393 -26.20 4.38 -11.95
C PHE A 393 -25.60 3.18 -11.23
N SER A 394 -24.35 2.88 -11.53
CA SER A 394 -23.51 2.02 -10.71
C SER A 394 -23.00 2.76 -9.46
N GLU A 395 -22.27 2.05 -8.62
CA GLU A 395 -21.62 2.53 -7.41
C GLU A 395 -20.49 3.54 -7.69
N GLY A 396 -19.94 3.51 -8.90
CA GLY A 396 -18.83 4.38 -9.31
C GLY A 396 -19.14 5.89 -9.27
N VAL A 397 -20.42 6.28 -9.13
CA VAL A 397 -20.84 7.68 -8.91
C VAL A 397 -21.59 7.87 -7.58
N TYR A 398 -21.61 6.85 -6.71
CA TYR A 398 -22.28 6.92 -5.42
C TYR A 398 -21.46 7.73 -4.41
N ASP A 399 -21.44 9.04 -4.62
CA ASP A 399 -20.80 10.02 -3.77
C ASP A 399 -21.63 11.31 -3.72
N GLN A 400 -21.63 12.00 -2.57
CA GLN A 400 -22.45 13.20 -2.41
C GLN A 400 -21.94 14.36 -3.29
N SER A 401 -20.64 14.46 -3.55
CA SER A 401 -20.08 15.54 -4.38
C SER A 401 -20.50 15.43 -5.84
N PHE A 402 -20.75 14.21 -6.35
CA PHE A 402 -21.32 13.99 -7.67
C PHE A 402 -22.72 14.63 -7.80
N ILE A 403 -23.58 14.40 -6.80
CA ILE A 403 -24.93 15.00 -6.77
C ILE A 403 -24.85 16.52 -6.61
N ASP A 404 -23.99 17.01 -5.71
CA ASP A 404 -23.83 18.43 -5.44
C ASP A 404 -23.32 19.19 -6.69
N SER A 405 -22.38 18.61 -7.44
CA SER A 405 -21.85 19.17 -8.70
C SER A 405 -22.94 19.33 -9.76
N LEU A 406 -23.81 18.32 -9.91
CA LEU A 406 -24.92 18.33 -10.86
C LEU A 406 -25.99 19.37 -10.48
N VAL A 407 -26.35 19.45 -9.20
CA VAL A 407 -27.28 20.47 -8.69
C VAL A 407 -26.72 21.89 -8.91
N ALA A 408 -25.43 22.10 -8.62
CA ALA A 408 -24.76 23.38 -8.87
C ALA A 408 -24.79 23.78 -10.36
N SER A 409 -24.81 22.79 -11.25
CA SER A 409 -24.93 22.96 -12.70
C SER A 409 -26.39 23.10 -13.19
N GLY A 410 -27.37 23.13 -12.28
CA GLY A 410 -28.78 23.31 -12.58
C GLY A 410 -29.52 22.03 -13.00
N VAL A 411 -28.89 20.86 -12.88
CA VAL A 411 -29.51 19.56 -13.19
C VAL A 411 -30.50 19.19 -12.09
N ASN A 412 -31.71 18.75 -12.48
CA ASN A 412 -32.63 18.12 -11.54
C ASN A 412 -32.24 16.64 -11.32
N VAL A 413 -31.75 16.35 -10.13
CA VAL A 413 -31.25 15.03 -9.71
C VAL A 413 -32.31 14.16 -9.00
N SER A 414 -33.54 14.65 -8.82
CA SER A 414 -34.53 14.04 -7.92
C SER A 414 -35.01 12.63 -8.31
N SER A 415 -34.83 12.23 -9.57
CA SER A 415 -35.16 10.88 -10.06
C SER A 415 -33.95 9.94 -10.13
N PHE A 416 -32.75 10.42 -9.79
CA PHE A 416 -31.54 9.62 -9.89
C PHE A 416 -31.48 8.60 -8.76
N HIS A 417 -31.11 7.39 -9.15
CA HIS A 417 -30.89 6.30 -8.23
C HIS A 417 -29.83 5.37 -8.84
N GLY A 418 -29.39 4.39 -8.07
CA GLY A 418 -28.40 3.45 -8.57
C GLY A 418 -28.18 2.30 -7.62
N THR A 419 -27.19 1.50 -7.95
CA THR A 419 -26.74 0.37 -7.14
C THR A 419 -25.45 0.71 -6.43
N ALA A 420 -25.27 0.19 -5.22
CA ALA A 420 -23.99 0.19 -4.53
C ALA A 420 -23.90 -1.02 -3.59
N PRO A 421 -22.70 -1.46 -3.20
CA PRO A 421 -22.55 -2.45 -2.14
C PRO A 421 -23.39 -2.10 -0.91
N GLY A 422 -24.09 -3.09 -0.35
CA GLY A 422 -25.12 -2.92 0.67
C GLY A 422 -24.59 -2.65 2.08
N ALA A 423 -23.28 -2.78 2.26
CA ALA A 423 -22.50 -2.63 3.48
C ALA A 423 -22.62 -1.26 4.20
N TYR A 424 -23.36 -0.29 3.63
CA TYR A 424 -23.25 1.14 3.97
C TYR A 424 -24.55 1.83 4.43
N ALA A 425 -25.69 1.12 4.46
CA ALA A 425 -27.00 1.77 4.28
C ALA A 425 -28.08 1.46 5.33
N GLY A 426 -27.73 1.41 6.61
CA GLY A 426 -28.71 1.15 7.69
C GLY A 426 -29.12 -0.32 7.87
N PHE A 427 -28.80 -1.21 6.93
CA PHE A 427 -28.83 -2.68 7.09
C PHE A 427 -27.52 -3.21 7.68
N LEU A 428 -26.90 -2.34 8.47
CA LEU A 428 -25.50 -2.33 8.78
C LEU A 428 -25.18 -3.43 9.80
N PRO A 429 -24.01 -4.08 9.67
CA PRO A 429 -23.48 -4.95 10.70
C PRO A 429 -23.45 -4.19 12.03
N SER A 430 -23.62 -4.90 13.14
CA SER A 430 -23.57 -4.30 14.48
C SER A 430 -22.28 -3.48 14.73
N GLY A 431 -21.19 -3.81 14.02
CA GLY A 431 -19.91 -3.10 14.07
C GLY A 431 -19.83 -1.76 13.35
N TYR A 432 -20.65 -1.49 12.31
CA TYR A 432 -20.49 -0.28 11.50
C TYR A 432 -20.78 1.00 12.29
N GLY A 433 -21.90 1.07 13.02
CA GLY A 433 -22.31 2.30 13.72
C GLY A 433 -21.22 2.81 14.68
N PRO A 434 -20.71 1.96 15.60
CA PRO A 434 -19.58 2.30 16.44
C PRO A 434 -18.29 2.64 15.67
N TRP A 435 -18.00 1.96 14.56
CA TRP A 435 -16.84 2.25 13.72
C TRP A 435 -16.96 3.62 13.04
N ALA A 436 -18.09 3.91 12.40
CA ALA A 436 -18.36 5.15 11.69
C ALA A 436 -18.31 6.36 12.64
N ALA A 437 -18.78 6.21 13.88
CA ALA A 437 -18.65 7.24 14.91
C ALA A 437 -17.18 7.54 15.24
N ARG A 438 -16.31 6.52 15.34
CA ARG A 438 -14.86 6.71 15.55
C ARG A 438 -14.19 7.34 14.32
N TYR A 439 -14.56 6.90 13.12
CA TYR A 439 -14.08 7.48 11.87
C TYR A 439 -14.44 8.97 11.79
N GLN A 440 -15.70 9.32 12.03
CA GLN A 440 -16.16 10.71 12.00
C GLN A 440 -15.49 11.56 13.09
N ALA A 441 -15.31 11.02 14.30
CA ALA A 441 -14.58 11.72 15.35
C ALA A 441 -13.12 12.01 14.98
N ARG A 442 -12.51 11.16 14.16
CA ARG A 442 -11.12 11.25 13.74
C ARG A 442 -10.90 12.15 12.52
N TYR A 443 -11.79 12.06 11.53
CA TYR A 443 -11.61 12.68 10.22
C TYR A 443 -12.63 13.78 9.89
N GLY A 444 -13.64 13.98 10.75
CA GLY A 444 -14.62 15.07 10.66
C GLY A 444 -15.81 14.84 9.71
N GLY A 445 -15.74 13.85 8.82
CA GLY A 445 -16.79 13.51 7.85
C GLY A 445 -17.47 12.16 8.12
N ILE A 446 -18.64 11.97 7.51
CA ILE A 446 -19.24 10.63 7.40
C ILE A 446 -18.31 9.79 6.51
N PRO A 447 -18.07 8.49 6.82
CA PRO A 447 -17.23 7.65 5.98
C PRO A 447 -17.81 7.55 4.56
N PRO A 448 -17.03 7.85 3.50
CA PRO A 448 -17.49 7.67 2.12
C PRO A 448 -17.55 6.18 1.75
N LEU A 449 -18.08 5.90 0.56
CA LEU A 449 -18.05 4.56 -0.02
C LEU A 449 -16.61 4.02 -0.02
N PHE A 450 -16.47 2.72 0.29
CA PHE A 450 -15.20 1.97 0.38
C PHE A 450 -14.28 2.27 1.56
N ALA A 451 -14.55 3.31 2.37
CA ALA A 451 -13.76 3.56 3.59
C ALA A 451 -13.80 2.39 4.60
N ALA A 452 -14.99 1.81 4.80
CA ALA A 452 -15.16 0.64 5.67
C ALA A 452 -14.47 -0.61 5.10
N ASN A 453 -14.57 -0.81 3.78
CA ASN A 453 -13.93 -1.91 3.08
C ASN A 453 -12.40 -1.86 3.18
N ALA A 454 -11.82 -0.65 3.10
CA ALA A 454 -10.38 -0.44 3.25
C ALA A 454 -9.89 -0.66 4.68
N TYR A 455 -10.68 -0.24 5.68
CA TYR A 455 -10.44 -0.59 7.07
C TYR A 455 -10.43 -2.12 7.26
N ASP A 456 -11.43 -2.82 6.71
CA ASP A 456 -11.54 -4.27 6.83
C ASP A 456 -10.43 -5.01 6.08
N ALA A 457 -10.02 -4.52 4.91
CA ALA A 457 -8.90 -5.09 4.17
C ALA A 457 -7.60 -5.02 4.98
N ALA A 458 -7.30 -3.88 5.61
CA ALA A 458 -6.15 -3.74 6.48
C ALA A 458 -6.22 -4.66 7.71
N TYR A 459 -7.40 -4.75 8.32
CA TYR A 459 -7.62 -5.59 9.48
C TYR A 459 -7.46 -7.08 9.14
N LEU A 460 -8.01 -7.54 8.02
CA LEU A 460 -7.90 -8.92 7.54
C LEU A 460 -6.45 -9.30 7.20
N VAL A 461 -5.72 -8.43 6.50
CA VAL A 461 -4.29 -8.66 6.20
C VAL A 461 -3.50 -8.83 7.49
N ALA A 462 -3.71 -7.96 8.48
CA ALA A 462 -3.04 -8.05 9.76
C ALA A 462 -3.44 -9.31 10.55
N LEU A 463 -4.73 -9.63 10.60
CA LEU A 463 -5.24 -10.78 11.34
C LEU A 463 -4.77 -12.10 10.72
N ALA A 464 -4.73 -12.19 9.39
CA ALA A 464 -4.20 -13.33 8.67
C ALA A 464 -2.70 -13.52 8.93
N ALA A 465 -1.93 -12.43 8.97
CA ALA A 465 -0.52 -12.46 9.33
C ALA A 465 -0.31 -12.88 10.79
N GLU A 466 -1.15 -12.41 11.71
CA GLU A 466 -1.10 -12.78 13.14
C GLU A 466 -1.38 -14.28 13.35
N ALA A 467 -2.43 -14.80 12.71
CA ALA A 467 -2.82 -16.21 12.81
C ALA A 467 -1.81 -17.17 12.14
N ALA A 468 -0.98 -16.66 11.23
CA ALA A 468 0.01 -17.45 10.52
C ALA A 468 1.33 -17.60 11.29
N ALA A 469 2.15 -18.57 10.85
CA ALA A 469 3.48 -18.80 11.42
C ALA A 469 4.49 -17.69 11.05
N ASP A 470 4.27 -16.99 9.94
CA ASP A 470 5.05 -15.84 9.51
C ASP A 470 4.17 -14.81 8.80
N ILE A 471 4.75 -13.64 8.56
CA ILE A 471 4.06 -12.47 7.97
C ILE A 471 4.19 -12.41 6.44
N SER A 472 4.66 -13.47 5.77
CA SER A 472 4.84 -13.44 4.31
C SER A 472 3.50 -13.35 3.57
N GLY A 473 3.50 -12.79 2.36
CA GLY A 473 2.30 -12.75 1.52
C GLY A 473 1.71 -14.14 1.23
N THR A 474 2.55 -15.19 1.17
CA THR A 474 2.08 -16.59 1.04
C THR A 474 1.28 -17.03 2.27
N SER A 475 1.78 -16.71 3.46
CA SER A 475 1.12 -17.01 4.73
C SER A 475 -0.18 -16.21 4.90
N ILE A 476 -0.16 -14.92 4.56
CA ILE A 476 -1.36 -14.06 4.56
C ILE A 476 -2.43 -14.65 3.64
N ARG A 477 -2.07 -14.94 2.38
CA ARG A 477 -2.95 -15.57 1.39
C ARG A 477 -3.57 -16.87 1.92
N ALA A 478 -2.78 -17.71 2.58
CA ALA A 478 -3.24 -19.01 3.08
C ALA A 478 -4.21 -18.89 4.27
N ASN A 479 -4.14 -17.80 5.03
CA ASN A 479 -4.90 -17.64 6.28
C ASN A 479 -6.05 -16.63 6.20
N VAL A 480 -6.08 -15.75 5.19
CA VAL A 480 -7.07 -14.65 5.10
C VAL A 480 -8.53 -15.13 5.12
N GLN A 481 -8.83 -16.30 4.54
CA GLN A 481 -10.17 -16.87 4.59
C GLN A 481 -10.51 -17.41 5.99
N ALA A 482 -9.56 -18.07 6.65
CA ALA A 482 -9.78 -18.76 7.92
C ALA A 482 -10.09 -17.78 9.06
N VAL A 483 -9.46 -16.60 9.06
CA VAL A 483 -9.67 -15.57 10.11
C VAL A 483 -10.96 -14.78 9.96
N ALA A 484 -11.69 -15.00 8.87
CA ALA A 484 -12.89 -14.29 8.48
C ALA A 484 -14.06 -15.25 8.20
N SER A 485 -13.95 -16.52 8.57
CA SER A 485 -14.99 -17.51 8.28
C SER A 485 -15.38 -18.26 9.55
N PRO A 486 -16.68 -18.54 9.78
CA PRO A 486 -17.09 -19.48 10.82
C PRO A 486 -16.54 -20.89 10.58
N PRO A 487 -16.26 -21.68 11.64
CA PRO A 487 -16.47 -21.36 13.06
C PRO A 487 -15.34 -20.49 13.65
N GLY A 488 -15.63 -19.75 14.71
CA GLY A 488 -14.63 -18.97 15.44
C GLY A 488 -15.28 -17.97 16.39
N THR A 489 -14.49 -17.41 17.30
CA THR A 489 -14.94 -16.29 18.14
C THR A 489 -15.21 -15.08 17.24
N ALA A 490 -16.44 -14.57 17.26
CA ALA A 490 -16.82 -13.41 16.46
C ALA A 490 -16.13 -12.14 16.96
N LEU A 491 -15.43 -11.44 16.06
CA LEU A 491 -14.67 -10.22 16.33
C LEU A 491 -15.13 -9.12 15.39
N GLY A 492 -15.40 -7.93 15.92
CA GLY A 492 -15.75 -6.73 15.15
C GLY A 492 -14.65 -5.68 15.11
N PRO A 493 -14.91 -4.54 14.45
CA PRO A 493 -13.96 -3.44 14.32
C PRO A 493 -13.47 -2.90 15.66
N GLY A 494 -12.15 -2.87 15.86
CA GLY A 494 -11.50 -2.40 17.07
C GLY A 494 -11.31 -3.45 18.17
N GLN A 495 -11.63 -4.72 17.92
CA GLN A 495 -11.46 -5.83 18.88
C GLN A 495 -10.09 -6.53 18.75
N TRP A 496 -9.03 -5.83 18.36
CA TRP A 496 -7.71 -6.43 18.08
C TRP A 496 -7.11 -7.13 19.30
N ALA A 497 -7.18 -6.51 20.48
CA ALA A 497 -6.68 -7.12 21.70
C ALA A 497 -7.39 -8.44 22.05
N GLN A 498 -8.68 -8.55 21.73
CA GLN A 498 -9.41 -9.81 21.88
C GLN A 498 -8.94 -10.84 20.84
N ALA A 499 -8.73 -10.41 19.58
CA ALA A 499 -8.17 -11.26 18.53
C ALA A 499 -6.84 -11.90 18.95
N LEU A 500 -5.92 -11.10 19.48
CA LEU A 500 -4.63 -11.58 20.00
C LEU A 500 -4.82 -12.61 21.13
N SER A 501 -5.77 -12.37 22.03
CA SER A 501 -6.05 -13.28 23.14
C SER A 501 -6.61 -14.64 22.67
N GLU A 502 -7.53 -14.63 21.71
CA GLU A 502 -8.13 -15.87 21.16
C GLU A 502 -7.09 -16.68 20.38
N LEU A 503 -6.32 -16.03 19.51
CA LEU A 503 -5.26 -16.69 18.74
C LEU A 503 -4.15 -17.24 19.64
N ALA A 504 -3.76 -16.51 20.68
CA ALA A 504 -2.78 -17.00 21.67
C ALA A 504 -3.30 -18.20 22.49
N ALA A 505 -4.62 -18.31 22.68
CA ALA A 505 -5.26 -19.47 23.29
C ALA A 505 -5.42 -20.66 22.33
N GLY A 506 -5.08 -20.49 21.04
CA GLY A 506 -5.25 -21.50 20.00
C GLY A 506 -6.70 -21.66 19.54
N HIS A 507 -7.54 -20.65 19.74
CA HIS A 507 -8.91 -20.63 19.25
C HIS A 507 -9.00 -20.01 17.85
N ASP A 508 -9.94 -20.53 17.06
CA ASP A 508 -10.30 -19.92 15.78
C ASP A 508 -11.03 -18.59 15.98
N VAL A 509 -10.85 -17.66 15.06
CA VAL A 509 -11.47 -16.33 15.07
C VAL A 509 -12.29 -16.11 13.80
N ASN A 510 -13.37 -15.35 13.92
CA ASN A 510 -14.21 -14.95 12.78
C ASN A 510 -14.39 -13.43 12.79
N TYR A 511 -13.65 -12.72 11.94
CA TYR A 511 -13.76 -11.27 11.80
C TYR A 511 -15.00 -10.86 11.00
N GLU A 512 -15.89 -10.12 11.65
CA GLU A 512 -17.07 -9.50 11.09
C GLU A 512 -16.81 -7.99 10.94
N GLY A 513 -16.55 -7.55 9.71
CA GLY A 513 -16.01 -6.23 9.40
C GLY A 513 -16.97 -5.06 9.59
N ALA A 514 -16.42 -3.85 9.47
CA ALA A 514 -17.18 -2.61 9.46
C ALA A 514 -18.09 -2.53 8.23
N SER A 515 -17.62 -3.02 7.08
CA SER A 515 -18.40 -3.21 5.85
C SER A 515 -19.28 -4.46 5.88
N GLY A 516 -19.17 -5.27 6.94
CA GLY A 516 -19.96 -6.46 7.17
C GLY A 516 -19.20 -7.74 7.04
N SER A 517 -19.93 -8.82 6.77
CA SER A 517 -19.32 -10.13 6.58
C SER A 517 -18.27 -10.01 5.49
N VAL A 518 -17.02 -10.27 5.88
CA VAL A 518 -15.88 -10.30 4.98
C VAL A 518 -15.38 -11.73 4.80
N ASN A 519 -16.35 -12.66 4.81
CA ASN A 519 -16.13 -14.09 4.66
C ASN A 519 -15.75 -14.39 3.22
N LEU A 520 -14.46 -14.27 2.93
CA LEU A 520 -13.90 -14.54 1.61
C LEU A 520 -14.15 -16.00 1.24
N ASN A 521 -14.85 -16.22 0.14
CA ASN A 521 -15.01 -17.54 -0.44
C ASN A 521 -13.69 -18.03 -1.07
N ALA A 522 -13.69 -19.27 -1.55
CA ALA A 522 -12.50 -19.90 -2.17
C ALA A 522 -11.91 -19.12 -3.37
N LEU A 523 -12.67 -18.20 -3.97
CA LEU A 523 -12.27 -17.37 -5.11
C LEU A 523 -11.67 -16.02 -4.66
N GLY A 524 -11.72 -15.70 -3.37
CA GLY A 524 -11.29 -14.41 -2.82
C GLY A 524 -12.39 -13.35 -2.79
N ASP A 525 -13.66 -13.75 -2.91
CA ASP A 525 -14.80 -12.83 -2.93
C ASP A 525 -15.59 -12.84 -1.64
N VAL A 526 -16.09 -11.67 -1.25
CA VAL A 526 -17.22 -11.58 -0.33
C VAL A 526 -18.54 -11.79 -1.08
N PRO A 527 -19.40 -12.73 -0.68
CA PRO A 527 -20.77 -12.74 -1.16
C PRO A 527 -21.49 -11.58 -0.45
N GLY A 528 -21.82 -10.52 -1.20
CA GLY A 528 -22.34 -9.27 -0.62
C GLY A 528 -23.77 -8.96 -1.04
N GLY A 529 -24.46 -8.23 -0.18
CA GLY A 529 -25.72 -7.57 -0.53
C GLY A 529 -25.48 -6.25 -1.27
N TYR A 530 -26.54 -5.71 -1.86
CA TYR A 530 -26.54 -4.42 -2.57
C TYR A 530 -27.69 -3.56 -2.10
N ILE A 531 -27.47 -2.25 -2.10
CA ILE A 531 -28.55 -1.28 -1.99
C ILE A 531 -28.98 -0.78 -3.35
N ILE A 532 -30.22 -0.29 -3.39
CA ILE A 532 -30.60 0.76 -4.30
C ILE A 532 -30.47 2.08 -3.55
N TRP A 533 -29.55 2.94 -3.95
CA TRP A 533 -29.45 4.30 -3.44
C TRP A 533 -30.30 5.23 -4.29
N ALA A 534 -30.77 6.33 -3.71
CA ALA A 534 -31.55 7.37 -4.39
C ALA A 534 -31.26 8.75 -3.80
N VAL A 535 -31.78 9.79 -4.44
CA VAL A 535 -31.63 11.19 -4.02
C VAL A 535 -32.91 11.69 -3.35
N ASN A 536 -32.81 12.23 -2.13
CA ASN A 536 -33.95 12.77 -1.39
C ASN A 536 -34.27 14.22 -1.83
N ARG A 537 -35.33 14.81 -1.26
CA ARG A 537 -35.78 16.18 -1.60
C ARG A 537 -34.77 17.29 -1.22
N SER A 538 -33.83 17.00 -0.35
CA SER A 538 -32.73 17.88 0.05
C SER A 538 -31.45 17.59 -0.74
N ASN A 539 -31.55 16.82 -1.84
CA ASN A 539 -30.44 16.36 -2.67
C ASN A 539 -29.42 15.46 -1.94
N GLY A 540 -29.79 14.91 -0.78
CA GLY A 540 -28.95 13.97 -0.04
C GLY A 540 -29.13 12.55 -0.54
N LEU A 541 -28.03 11.79 -0.61
CA LEU A 541 -28.06 10.36 -0.88
C LEU A 541 -28.70 9.58 0.28
N TYR A 542 -29.51 8.58 -0.03
CA TYR A 542 -30.08 7.64 0.94
C TYR A 542 -30.30 6.26 0.32
N ALA A 543 -30.45 5.24 1.17
CA ALA A 543 -30.79 3.90 0.71
C ALA A 543 -32.31 3.73 0.58
N GLN A 544 -32.76 3.41 -0.62
CA GLN A 544 -34.17 3.19 -0.95
C GLN A 544 -34.59 1.73 -0.79
N ALA A 545 -33.71 0.78 -1.14
CA ALA A 545 -33.97 -0.65 -0.98
C ALA A 545 -32.68 -1.40 -0.66
N TYR A 546 -32.80 -2.61 -0.11
CA TYR A 546 -31.69 -3.50 0.17
C TYR A 546 -31.99 -4.93 -0.26
N PHE A 547 -31.01 -5.51 -0.94
CA PHE A 547 -30.97 -6.88 -1.40
C PHE A 547 -29.88 -7.58 -0.61
N ASN A 548 -30.26 -8.37 0.39
CA ASN A 548 -29.29 -9.16 1.16
C ASN A 548 -28.66 -10.26 0.30
N GLU A 549 -27.54 -10.80 0.75
CA GLU A 549 -26.78 -11.83 0.04
C GLU A 549 -27.65 -13.01 -0.42
N THR A 550 -28.48 -13.57 0.47
CA THR A 550 -29.37 -14.70 0.12
C THR A 550 -30.31 -14.35 -1.03
N THR A 551 -30.84 -13.12 -1.03
CA THR A 551 -31.71 -12.61 -2.09
C THR A 551 -30.94 -12.47 -3.40
N VAL A 552 -29.75 -11.88 -3.37
CA VAL A 552 -28.89 -11.71 -4.53
C VAL A 552 -28.51 -13.06 -5.14
N VAL A 553 -28.07 -14.00 -4.30
CA VAL A 553 -27.66 -15.36 -4.72
C VAL A 553 -28.84 -16.12 -5.35
N SER A 554 -30.06 -15.96 -4.81
CA SER A 554 -31.26 -16.60 -5.37
C SER A 554 -31.61 -16.12 -6.78
N MET A 555 -31.12 -14.95 -7.18
CA MET A 555 -31.35 -14.38 -8.51
C MET A 555 -30.29 -14.83 -9.53
N LEU A 556 -29.19 -15.46 -9.11
CA LEU A 556 -28.12 -15.85 -10.01
C LEU A 556 -28.53 -16.99 -10.95
N PRO A 557 -27.96 -17.06 -12.17
CA PRO A 557 -28.13 -18.24 -13.02
C PRO A 557 -27.64 -19.52 -12.33
N SER A 558 -28.27 -20.65 -12.64
CA SER A 558 -27.79 -21.96 -12.18
C SER A 558 -26.33 -22.18 -12.61
N GLY A 559 -25.45 -22.55 -11.67
CA GLY A 559 -24.03 -22.81 -11.93
C GLY A 559 -23.14 -21.57 -12.00
N PHE A 560 -23.63 -20.41 -11.59
CA PHE A 560 -22.87 -19.15 -11.57
C PHE A 560 -21.66 -19.20 -10.62
N PHE A 561 -21.85 -19.73 -9.41
CA PHE A 561 -20.72 -20.18 -8.59
C PHE A 561 -20.43 -21.64 -8.95
N PRO A 562 -19.15 -22.03 -9.13
CA PRO A 562 -18.81 -23.45 -9.24
C PRO A 562 -19.36 -24.14 -7.99
N THR A 563 -20.20 -25.15 -8.19
CA THR A 563 -20.67 -26.02 -7.10
C THR A 563 -19.46 -26.44 -6.30
N ALA A 564 -19.40 -26.07 -5.01
CA ALA A 564 -18.37 -26.58 -4.13
C ALA A 564 -18.36 -28.12 -4.27
N PRO A 565 -17.19 -28.76 -4.37
CA PRO A 565 -17.15 -30.22 -4.34
C PRO A 565 -17.91 -30.68 -3.09
N PRO A 566 -18.73 -31.74 -3.17
CA PRO A 566 -19.49 -32.20 -2.02
C PRO A 566 -18.51 -32.43 -0.86
N THR A 567 -18.64 -31.61 0.18
CA THR A 567 -17.88 -31.74 1.43
C THR A 567 -18.33 -33.04 2.09
N SER A 568 -17.70 -34.14 1.72
CA SER A 568 -17.60 -35.29 2.60
C SER A 568 -16.74 -34.87 3.78
N TYR A 569 -17.38 -34.47 4.87
CA TYR A 569 -16.75 -34.47 6.19
C TYR A 569 -16.28 -35.90 6.46
N VAL A 570 -14.99 -36.17 6.26
CA VAL A 570 -14.34 -37.33 6.88
C VAL A 570 -13.79 -36.82 8.21
N LEU A 571 -14.54 -37.07 9.27
CA LEU A 571 -14.03 -37.10 10.64
C LEU A 571 -12.90 -38.12 10.71
N LEU A 572 -11.65 -37.66 10.77
CA LEU A 572 -10.53 -38.46 11.24
C LEU A 572 -10.23 -38.06 12.69
N SER A 573 -11.08 -38.53 13.59
CA SER A 573 -10.77 -38.62 15.01
C SER A 573 -10.43 -40.07 15.34
N ALA A 574 -9.15 -40.36 15.58
CA ALA A 574 -8.69 -41.23 16.66
C ALA A 574 -7.16 -41.39 16.58
N VAL A 575 -6.46 -40.54 17.33
CA VAL A 575 -5.19 -40.94 17.96
C VAL A 575 -5.59 -41.65 19.24
N SER A 576 -5.59 -42.98 19.26
CA SER A 576 -5.60 -43.73 20.52
C SER A 576 -4.15 -43.91 20.98
N ARG A 577 -3.81 -43.28 22.11
CA ARG A 577 -2.68 -43.68 22.95
C ARG A 577 -2.93 -45.10 23.46
N GLY A 578 -1.85 -45.89 23.58
CA GLY A 578 -1.89 -47.28 24.00
C GLY A 578 -1.99 -47.51 25.51
N GLU A 579 -1.64 -48.76 25.85
CA GLU A 579 -1.55 -49.42 27.18
C GLU A 579 -2.84 -50.17 27.57
N ASN A 580 -2.88 -51.50 27.44
CA ASN A 580 -2.29 -52.56 28.30
C ASN A 580 -3.04 -52.74 29.64
N ASP A 581 -3.63 -53.93 29.77
CA ASP A 581 -3.60 -54.84 30.94
C ASP A 581 -4.96 -55.40 31.39
N GLU A 582 -4.99 -56.74 31.38
CA GLU A 582 -5.89 -57.76 31.98
C GLU A 582 -7.36 -57.89 31.55
#